data_AF-A0A6G2Q2E2-F1
#
_entry.id   AF-A0A6G2Q2E2-F1
#
_cell.length_a   1.000
_cell.length_b   1.000
_cell.length_c   1.000
_cell.angle_alpha   90.00
_cell.angle_beta   90.00
_cell.angle_gamma   90.00
#
_symmetry.space_group_name_H-M   'P 1'
#
loop_
_entity.id
_entity.type
_entity.pdbx_description
1 polymer ?
#
loop_
_entity_poly.entity_id
_entity_poly.type
_entity_poly.pdbx_seq_one_letter_code
_entity_poly.pdbx_strand_id
1 'polypeptide(L)'
;MSQVAGHSLADKLNQLFATVRPDASHEYSNERVAAAIRETGISISQSYIWQLRKGKKTNPSLKHLEALADFFGVPAAYFFEDQTTARITAQLELLAAEQARLEQASDGDDVRLMAMRAGQLSPEHRKQVMDLLDIVYRLEQAERLDGQRRSQE
;
A
#
# COMPACT_ATOMS: atom_id res chain seq x y z
N MET A 1 12.06 26.39 -1.46
CA MET A 1 11.57 25.17 -2.15
C MET A 1 10.18 24.88 -1.62
N SER A 2 9.21 24.89 -2.52
CA SER A 2 7.78 25.01 -2.22
C SER A 2 7.21 23.83 -1.43
N GLN A 3 6.40 24.19 -0.46
CA GLN A 3 5.69 23.36 0.51
C GLN A 3 4.70 22.41 -0.20
N VAL A 4 4.80 21.11 0.09
CA VAL A 4 3.88 20.09 -0.40
C VAL A 4 2.54 20.27 0.32
N ALA A 5 1.65 21.07 -0.26
CA ALA A 5 0.26 21.17 0.15
C ALA A 5 -0.54 20.08 -0.58
N GLY A 6 -0.87 18.99 0.10
CA GLY A 6 -1.72 17.95 -0.50
C GLY A 6 -1.62 16.60 0.19
N HIS A 7 -1.94 16.51 1.48
CA HIS A 7 -2.00 15.21 2.16
C HIS A 7 -3.39 14.89 2.72
N SER A 8 -4.21 15.89 3.04
CA SER A 8 -5.54 15.66 3.58
C SER A 8 -6.63 15.74 2.52
N LEU A 9 -7.76 15.08 2.77
CA LEU A 9 -8.99 15.24 1.99
C LEU A 9 -9.39 16.72 1.86
N ALA A 10 -9.21 17.50 2.93
CA ALA A 10 -9.53 18.91 2.94
C ALA A 10 -8.66 19.71 1.97
N ASP A 11 -7.35 19.42 1.91
CA ASP A 11 -6.42 20.07 0.99
C ASP A 11 -6.79 19.76 -0.46
N LYS A 12 -7.00 18.47 -0.77
CA LYS A 12 -7.41 18.01 -2.10
C LYS A 12 -8.73 18.63 -2.53
N LEU A 13 -9.72 18.68 -1.63
CA LEU A 13 -11.00 19.31 -1.92
C LEU A 13 -10.86 20.82 -2.14
N ASN A 14 -10.11 21.54 -1.29
CA ASN A 14 -9.88 22.97 -1.48
C ASN A 14 -9.12 23.26 -2.77
N GLN A 15 -8.19 22.39 -3.18
CA GLN A 15 -7.52 22.50 -4.46
C GLN A 15 -8.53 22.46 -5.61
N LEU A 16 -9.47 21.52 -5.60
CA LEU A 16 -10.53 21.45 -6.62
C LEU A 16 -11.40 22.72 -6.68
N PHE A 17 -11.78 23.26 -5.51
CA PHE A 17 -12.52 24.53 -5.44
C PHE A 17 -11.73 25.72 -6.01
N ALA A 18 -10.40 25.73 -5.83
CA ALA A 18 -9.53 26.77 -6.32
C ALA A 18 -9.23 26.64 -7.83
N THR A 19 -9.20 25.41 -8.37
CA THR A 19 -8.85 25.16 -9.78
C THR A 19 -10.05 25.11 -10.71
N VAL A 20 -11.16 24.50 -10.28
CA VAL A 20 -12.36 24.35 -11.11
C VAL A 20 -13.35 25.43 -10.71
N ARG A 21 -13.38 26.52 -11.49
CA ARG A 21 -14.10 27.75 -11.13
C ARG A 21 -15.15 28.11 -12.19
N PRO A 22 -16.33 28.63 -11.78
CA PRO A 22 -17.35 29.12 -12.71
C PRO A 22 -16.91 30.36 -13.49
N ASP A 23 -16.04 31.19 -12.89
CA ASP A 23 -15.43 32.35 -13.53
C ASP A 23 -14.00 32.54 -13.00
N ALA A 24 -13.19 33.34 -13.68
CA ALA A 24 -11.78 33.53 -13.32
C ALA A 24 -11.57 34.20 -11.94
N SER A 25 -12.61 34.77 -11.34
CA SER A 25 -12.53 35.56 -10.10
C SER A 25 -13.16 34.87 -8.88
N HIS A 26 -14.07 33.91 -9.05
CA HIS A 26 -14.83 33.31 -7.95
C HIS A 26 -14.79 31.79 -7.94
N GLU A 27 -14.62 31.20 -6.75
CA GLU A 27 -14.81 29.76 -6.54
C GLU A 27 -16.31 29.42 -6.53
N TYR A 28 -16.65 28.14 -6.74
CA TYR A 28 -17.98 27.66 -6.40
C TYR A 28 -18.28 27.87 -4.91
N SER A 29 -19.49 28.32 -4.60
CA SER A 29 -19.98 28.32 -3.23
C SER A 29 -20.34 26.89 -2.79
N ASN A 30 -20.20 26.58 -1.51
CA ASN A 30 -20.57 25.26 -0.98
C ASN A 30 -22.05 24.94 -1.22
N GLU A 31 -22.94 25.95 -1.18
CA GLU A 31 -24.36 25.78 -1.50
C GLU A 31 -24.56 25.43 -2.97
N ARG A 32 -23.82 26.05 -3.89
CA ARG A 32 -23.92 25.73 -5.31
C ARG A 32 -23.46 24.31 -5.62
N VAL A 33 -22.35 23.85 -5.02
CA VAL A 33 -21.89 22.46 -5.15
C VAL A 33 -22.92 21.49 -4.55
N ALA A 34 -23.44 21.79 -3.35
CA ALA A 34 -24.45 20.94 -2.73
C ALA A 34 -25.74 20.86 -3.54
N ALA A 35 -26.22 21.98 -4.10
CA ALA A 35 -27.42 22.00 -4.93
C ALA A 35 -27.24 21.15 -6.20
N ALA A 36 -26.13 21.31 -6.92
CA ALA A 36 -25.84 20.54 -8.12
C ALA A 36 -25.76 19.02 -7.83
N ILE A 37 -25.13 18.63 -6.72
CA ILE A 37 -25.07 17.21 -6.31
C ILE A 37 -26.46 16.67 -5.93
N ARG A 38 -27.35 17.49 -5.34
CA ARG A 38 -28.72 17.04 -5.02
C ARG A 38 -29.55 16.76 -6.27
N GLU A 39 -29.30 17.47 -7.37
CA GLU A 39 -29.98 17.24 -8.66
C GLU A 39 -29.68 15.84 -9.23
N THR A 40 -28.56 15.21 -8.82
CA THR A 40 -28.25 13.82 -9.19
C THR A 40 -28.91 12.77 -8.29
N GLY A 41 -29.74 13.22 -7.32
CA GLY A 41 -30.40 12.35 -6.34
C GLY A 41 -29.54 11.99 -5.12
N ILE A 42 -28.37 12.62 -4.97
CA ILE A 42 -27.47 12.39 -3.83
C ILE A 42 -27.68 13.47 -2.77
N SER A 43 -28.13 13.06 -1.57
CA SER A 43 -28.31 14.00 -0.46
C SER A 43 -26.97 14.40 0.16
N ILE A 44 -26.63 15.69 0.05
CA ILE A 44 -25.47 16.33 0.68
C ILE A 44 -25.83 17.75 1.13
N SER A 45 -25.18 18.29 2.16
CA SER A 45 -25.45 19.65 2.65
C SER A 45 -24.26 20.59 2.47
N GLN A 46 -24.52 21.89 2.29
CA GLN A 46 -23.47 22.91 2.23
C GLN A 46 -22.58 22.92 3.49
N SER A 47 -23.19 22.69 4.65
CA SER A 47 -22.50 22.65 5.94
C SER A 47 -21.55 21.45 6.00
N TYR A 48 -21.98 20.30 5.46
CA TYR A 48 -21.13 19.13 5.37
C TYR A 48 -19.93 19.36 4.45
N ILE A 49 -20.14 19.94 3.26
CA ILE A 49 -19.04 20.31 2.34
C ILE A 49 -18.06 21.28 3.02
N TRP A 50 -18.58 22.29 3.73
CA TRP A 50 -17.73 23.19 4.52
C TRP A 50 -16.92 22.46 5.60
N GLN A 51 -17.54 21.51 6.32
CA GLN A 51 -16.84 20.69 7.31
C GLN A 51 -15.73 19.84 6.69
N LEU A 52 -15.95 19.29 5.49
CA LEU A 52 -14.92 18.55 4.74
C LEU A 52 -13.77 19.48 4.33
N ARG A 53 -14.08 20.66 3.75
CA ARG A 53 -13.09 21.68 3.36
C ARG A 53 -12.27 22.22 4.54
N LYS A 54 -12.83 22.22 5.75
CA LYS A 54 -12.13 22.61 6.98
C LYS A 54 -11.46 21.45 7.71
N GLY A 55 -11.54 20.22 7.19
CA GLY A 55 -11.01 19.02 7.84
C GLY A 55 -11.73 18.64 9.14
N LYS A 56 -12.89 19.25 9.46
CA LYS A 56 -13.71 18.88 10.63
C LYS A 56 -14.38 17.52 10.45
N LYS A 57 -14.64 17.15 9.20
CA LYS A 57 -15.01 15.81 8.79
C LYS A 57 -13.96 15.34 7.78
N THR A 58 -13.46 14.13 7.99
CA THR A 58 -12.36 13.58 7.17
C THR A 58 -12.73 12.26 6.51
N ASN A 59 -13.84 11.64 6.94
CA ASN A 59 -14.29 10.33 6.46
C ASN A 59 -15.71 10.41 5.85
N PRO A 60 -15.86 11.00 4.65
CA PRO A 60 -17.10 10.94 3.89
C PRO A 60 -17.36 9.55 3.31
N SER A 61 -18.61 9.27 2.98
CA SER A 61 -18.96 8.04 2.25
C SER A 61 -18.37 8.05 0.84
N LEU A 62 -18.11 6.86 0.27
CA LEU A 62 -17.66 6.73 -1.12
C LEU A 62 -18.62 7.44 -2.09
N LYS A 63 -19.93 7.29 -1.87
CA LYS A 63 -20.98 7.96 -2.65
C LYS A 63 -20.85 9.50 -2.64
N HIS A 64 -20.46 10.09 -1.51
CA HIS A 64 -20.24 11.54 -1.44
C HIS A 64 -18.93 11.95 -2.13
N LEU A 65 -17.90 11.12 -2.05
CA LEU A 65 -16.63 11.36 -2.75
C LEU A 65 -16.80 11.30 -4.27
N GLU A 66 -17.51 10.28 -4.76
CA GLU A 66 -17.88 10.13 -6.18
C GLU A 66 -18.67 11.35 -6.65
N ALA A 67 -19.71 11.74 -5.91
CA ALA A 67 -20.53 12.89 -6.28
C ALA A 67 -19.74 14.22 -6.34
N LEU A 68 -18.80 14.41 -5.40
CA LEU A 68 -17.90 15.57 -5.41
C LEU A 68 -16.93 15.49 -6.60
N ALA A 69 -16.38 14.31 -6.87
CA ALA A 69 -15.46 14.09 -7.98
C ALA A 69 -16.14 14.35 -9.33
N ASP A 70 -17.36 13.83 -9.51
CA ASP A 70 -18.19 14.04 -10.70
C ASP A 70 -18.51 15.52 -10.91
N PHE A 71 -18.89 16.24 -9.85
CA PHE A 71 -19.14 17.69 -9.93
C PHE A 71 -17.91 18.46 -10.42
N PHE A 72 -16.72 18.10 -9.94
CA PHE A 72 -15.46 18.74 -10.31
C PHE A 72 -14.82 18.15 -11.58
N GLY A 73 -15.41 17.11 -12.18
CA GLY A 73 -14.91 16.46 -13.38
C GLY A 73 -13.59 15.70 -13.19
N VAL A 74 -13.34 15.15 -12.00
CA VAL A 74 -12.14 14.34 -11.69
C VAL A 74 -12.52 12.91 -11.32
N PRO A 75 -11.62 11.92 -11.49
CA PRO A 75 -11.86 10.56 -10.98
C PRO A 75 -11.92 10.53 -9.45
N ALA A 76 -12.81 9.70 -8.88
CA ALA A 76 -12.92 9.54 -7.41
C ALA A 76 -11.59 9.11 -6.74
N ALA A 77 -10.73 8.39 -7.48
CA ALA A 77 -9.38 7.99 -7.07
C ALA A 77 -8.50 9.18 -6.63
N TYR A 78 -8.76 10.39 -7.13
CA TYR A 78 -8.07 11.62 -6.74
C TYR A 78 -8.02 11.82 -5.22
N PHE A 79 -9.11 11.52 -4.53
CA PHE A 79 -9.17 11.67 -3.07
C PHE A 79 -8.40 10.57 -2.31
N PHE A 80 -8.04 9.46 -2.96
CA PHE A 80 -7.45 8.26 -2.32
C PHE A 80 -5.96 8.05 -2.61
N GLU A 81 -5.42 8.60 -3.71
CA GLU A 81 -3.99 8.46 -4.03
C GLU A 81 -3.13 9.25 -3.03
N ASP A 82 -2.65 8.54 -2.01
CA ASP A 82 -1.35 8.73 -1.33
C ASP A 82 -1.15 7.74 -0.17
N GLN A 83 -2.21 7.17 0.43
CA GLN A 83 -2.08 6.24 1.57
C GLN A 83 -2.32 4.77 1.20
N THR A 84 -3.18 4.49 0.23
CA THR A 84 -3.41 3.13 -0.26
C THR A 84 -2.18 2.60 -1.02
N THR A 85 -1.52 3.48 -1.78
CA THR A 85 -0.26 3.17 -2.47
C THR A 85 0.82 2.79 -1.47
N ALA A 86 1.06 3.57 -0.41
CA ALA A 86 2.09 3.23 0.57
C ALA A 86 1.86 1.87 1.25
N ARG A 87 0.60 1.54 1.58
CA ARG A 87 0.26 0.23 2.19
C ARG A 87 0.39 -0.93 1.19
N ILE A 88 -0.06 -0.75 -0.05
CA ILE A 88 0.06 -1.77 -1.10
C ILE A 88 1.52 -1.95 -1.51
N THR A 89 2.28 -0.86 -1.67
CA THR A 89 3.72 -0.88 -1.94
C THR A 89 4.48 -1.62 -0.84
N ALA A 90 4.21 -1.34 0.44
CA ALA A 90 4.83 -2.08 1.55
C ALA A 90 4.48 -3.58 1.54
N GLN A 91 3.25 -3.95 1.14
CA GLN A 91 2.85 -5.35 0.98
C GLN A 91 3.54 -6.03 -0.21
N LEU A 92 3.71 -5.31 -1.33
CA LEU A 92 4.40 -5.80 -2.52
C LEU A 92 5.91 -5.94 -2.29
N GLU A 93 6.54 -5.00 -1.58
CA GLU A 93 7.95 -5.06 -1.20
C GLU A 93 8.24 -6.27 -0.30
N LEU A 94 7.35 -6.55 0.66
CA LEU A 94 7.46 -7.74 1.52
C LEU A 94 7.39 -9.04 0.71
N LEU A 95 6.47 -9.12 -0.26
CA LEU A 95 6.34 -10.28 -1.15
C LEU A 95 7.56 -10.45 -2.05
N ALA A 96 8.09 -9.36 -2.61
CA ALA A 96 9.28 -9.37 -3.45
C ALA A 96 10.54 -9.81 -2.66
N ALA A 97 10.69 -9.36 -1.41
CA ALA A 97 11.79 -9.77 -0.54
C ALA A 97 11.75 -11.27 -0.21
N GLU A 98 10.56 -11.82 0.02
CA GLU A 98 10.40 -13.26 0.28
C GLU A 98 10.70 -14.11 -0.97
N GLN A 99 10.27 -13.65 -2.15
CA GLN A 99 10.59 -14.31 -3.41
C GLN A 99 12.10 -14.28 -3.70
N ALA A 100 12.75 -13.13 -3.51
CA ALA A 100 14.19 -13.02 -3.68
C ALA A 100 14.97 -13.94 -2.70
N ARG A 101 14.47 -14.10 -1.46
CA ARG A 101 15.04 -15.05 -0.50
C ARG A 101 14.92 -16.49 -0.97
N LEU A 102 13.76 -16.88 -1.51
CA LEU A 102 13.53 -18.21 -2.06
C LEU A 102 14.38 -18.46 -3.32
N GLU A 103 14.52 -17.46 -4.17
CA GLU A 103 15.36 -17.49 -5.37
C GLU A 103 16.83 -17.64 -4.99
N GLN A 104 17.35 -16.82 -4.07
CA GLN A 104 18.72 -16.92 -3.54
C GLN A 104 18.99 -18.28 -2.87
N ALA A 105 18.00 -18.82 -2.15
CA ALA A 105 18.09 -20.18 -1.60
C ALA A 105 18.11 -21.26 -2.69
N SER A 106 17.63 -20.95 -3.89
CA SER A 106 17.59 -21.83 -5.07
C SER A 106 18.67 -21.55 -6.13
N ASP A 107 19.51 -20.54 -5.90
CA ASP A 107 20.49 -20.02 -6.88
C ASP A 107 21.82 -20.79 -6.86
N GLY A 108 21.92 -21.83 -6.03
CA GLY A 108 22.97 -22.83 -6.17
C GLY A 108 22.54 -23.91 -7.15
N ASP A 109 23.31 -24.12 -8.22
CA ASP A 109 23.21 -25.32 -9.08
C ASP A 109 23.14 -26.60 -8.22
N ASP A 110 23.83 -26.60 -7.08
CA ASP A 110 23.86 -27.68 -6.10
C ASP A 110 22.51 -27.88 -5.38
N VAL A 111 21.79 -26.83 -5.01
CA VAL A 111 20.48 -26.94 -4.33
C VAL A 111 19.43 -27.50 -5.30
N ARG A 112 19.45 -27.02 -6.55
CA ARG A 112 18.58 -27.53 -7.62
C ARG A 112 18.88 -29.00 -7.91
N LEU A 113 20.17 -29.36 -8.01
CA LEU A 113 20.60 -30.75 -8.21
C LEU A 113 20.20 -31.65 -7.03
N MET A 114 20.32 -31.17 -5.79
CA MET A 114 19.86 -31.89 -4.59
C MET A 114 18.34 -32.13 -4.63
N ALA A 115 17.55 -31.11 -4.98
CA ALA A 115 16.10 -31.24 -5.10
C ALA A 115 15.69 -32.26 -6.18
N MET A 116 16.35 -32.25 -7.35
CA MET A 116 16.11 -33.22 -8.42
C MET A 116 16.48 -34.65 -7.99
N ARG A 117 17.59 -34.85 -7.27
CA ARG A 117 18.02 -36.16 -6.75
C ARG A 117 17.10 -36.66 -5.64
N ALA A 118 16.69 -35.78 -4.73
CA ALA A 118 15.76 -36.12 -3.66
C ALA A 118 14.44 -36.65 -4.23
N GLY A 119 13.97 -36.09 -5.35
CA GLY A 119 12.79 -36.57 -6.08
C GLY A 119 12.88 -38.03 -6.53
N GLN A 120 14.08 -38.54 -6.81
CA GLN A 120 14.34 -39.90 -7.32
C GLN A 120 14.51 -40.94 -6.20
N LEU A 121 14.64 -40.51 -4.94
CA LEU A 121 14.80 -41.42 -3.81
C LEU A 121 13.46 -41.99 -3.34
N SER A 122 13.49 -43.20 -2.80
CA SER A 122 12.35 -43.77 -2.08
C SER A 122 12.03 -42.94 -0.83
N PRO A 123 10.78 -42.99 -0.31
CA PRO A 123 10.38 -42.22 0.86
C PRO A 123 11.25 -42.47 2.10
N GLU A 124 11.68 -43.72 2.31
CA GLU A 124 12.52 -44.11 3.44
C GLU A 124 13.92 -43.49 3.36
N HIS A 125 14.59 -43.62 2.22
CA HIS A 125 15.93 -43.05 2.03
C HIS A 125 15.89 -41.52 1.99
N ARG A 126 14.81 -40.92 1.46
CA ARG A 126 14.61 -39.47 1.50
C ARG A 126 14.54 -38.95 2.94
N LYS A 127 13.85 -39.67 3.83
CA LYS A 127 13.78 -39.33 5.26
C LYS A 127 15.16 -39.38 5.92
N GLN A 128 15.95 -40.42 5.65
CA GLN A 128 17.31 -40.54 6.19
C GLN A 128 18.22 -39.38 5.76
N VAL A 129 18.11 -38.94 4.50
CA VAL A 129 18.86 -37.77 4.01
C VAL A 129 18.42 -36.49 4.72
N MET A 130 17.11 -36.30 4.97
CA MET A 130 16.61 -35.15 5.72
C MET A 130 17.12 -35.13 7.16
N ASP A 131 17.16 -36.28 7.84
CA ASP A 131 17.69 -36.37 9.22
C ASP A 131 19.18 -35.96 9.29
N LEU A 132 19.97 -36.31 8.27
CA LEU A 132 21.37 -35.89 8.17
C LEU A 132 21.50 -34.37 7.92
N LEU A 133 20.68 -33.82 7.02
CA LEU A 133 20.64 -32.38 6.75
C LEU A 133 20.32 -31.57 8.01
N ASP A 134 19.39 -32.06 8.84
CA ASP A 134 19.02 -31.42 10.11
C ASP A 134 20.16 -31.41 11.14
N ILE A 135 21.08 -32.39 11.09
CA ILE A 135 22.29 -32.40 11.92
C ILE A 135 23.26 -31.30 11.46
N VAL A 136 23.54 -31.25 10.16
CA VAL A 136 24.46 -30.25 9.57
C VAL A 136 23.94 -28.83 9.81
N TYR A 137 22.64 -28.62 9.61
CA TYR A 137 22.00 -27.32 9.83
C TYR A 137 22.16 -26.84 11.28
N ARG A 138 21.98 -27.72 12.27
CA ARG A 138 22.16 -27.37 13.68
C ARG A 138 23.61 -27.03 14.03
N LEU A 139 24.57 -27.74 13.43
CA LEU A 139 25.99 -27.49 13.66
C LEU A 139 26.40 -26.12 13.12
N GLU A 140 26.04 -25.79 11.87
CA GLU A 140 26.35 -24.47 11.30
C GLU A 140 25.73 -23.33 12.09
N GLN A 141 24.50 -23.50 12.57
CA GLN A 141 23.84 -22.47 13.37
C GLN A 141 24.53 -22.25 14.72
N ALA A 142 25.04 -23.31 15.36
CA ALA A 142 25.83 -23.18 16.57
C ALA A 142 27.15 -22.42 16.33
N GLU A 143 27.85 -22.75 15.25
CA GLU A 143 29.11 -22.09 14.88
C GLU A 143 28.94 -20.60 14.56
N ARG A 144 27.85 -20.24 13.87
CA ARG A 144 27.53 -18.82 13.56
C ARG A 144 27.24 -18.02 14.82
N LEU A 145 26.52 -18.59 15.79
CA LEU A 145 26.22 -17.94 17.06
C LEU A 145 27.47 -17.78 17.94
N ASP A 146 28.41 -18.73 17.88
CA ASP A 146 29.69 -18.64 18.59
C ASP A 146 30.62 -17.59 17.98
N GLY A 147 30.66 -17.47 16.65
CA GLY A 147 31.42 -16.43 15.95
C GLY A 147 30.91 -15.02 16.24
N GLN A 148 29.60 -14.84 16.36
CA GLN A 148 28.98 -13.55 16.72
C GLN A 148 29.26 -13.16 18.17
N ARG A 149 29.33 -14.12 19.11
CA ARG A 149 29.68 -13.85 20.52
C ARG A 149 31.13 -13.42 20.70
N ARG A 150 32.08 -14.06 20.00
CA ARG A 150 33.51 -13.68 20.05
C ARG A 150 33.84 -12.35 19.39
N SER A 151 32.95 -11.83 18.55
CA SER A 151 33.11 -10.54 17.88
C SER A 151 32.60 -9.35 18.72
N GLN A 152 31.98 -9.63 19.88
CA GLN A 152 31.40 -8.63 20.78
C GLN A 152 32.12 -8.53 22.15
N GLU A 153 33.21 -9.26 22.34
CA GLU A 153 34.15 -9.15 23.49
C GLU A 153 35.45 -8.44 23.04
#